data_AF-A0A1V5U8E1-F1
#
_entry.id   AF-A0A1V5U8E1-F1
#
_cell.length_a   1.000
_cell.length_b   1.000
_cell.length_c   1.000
_cell.angle_alpha   90.00
_cell.angle_beta   90.00
_cell.angle_gamma   90.00
#
_symmetry.space_group_name_H-M   'P 1'
#
loop_
_entity.id
_entity.type
_entity.pdbx_description
1 polymer ?
#
loop_
_entity_poly.entity_id
_entity_poly.type
_entity_poly.pdbx_seq_one_letter_code
_entity_poly.pdbx_strand_id
1 'polypeptide(L)'
;MIFKKSFLFSLVAFTLFSVLLFGFSPVLAADPLAPANGSALKTLTPELSWTIDQGAVKYDIWMLKKSKKMFGLYTFLGRFIREANETTLKIKTGMLEDNSDYLWMVRTVSKASALGSFGKTFKFSTAVNPIYQNPQQPSQPSSASGDLNTVAGLLAAIKAKFGITMENGTAEWVLSSLRVVYNTLSKLPAKFYSCTKYLQRISTTSLGAGVGGYVNSADPSRVYMTNLGVNYDLAGIVVHEMTHCFQFNGNYAVSAAWTAQFWSSRNSYSGQWQPVSAPPTDYGRTNPMEDMAESVKLYVTNASSLKYQNSERYEFVKKYVMNGAEF
;
A
#
# COMPACT_ATOMS: atom_id res chain seq x y z
N MET A 1 -40.00 33.62 -82.40
CA MET A 1 -39.60 32.25 -82.03
C MET A 1 -39.12 32.27 -80.58
N ILE A 2 -40.01 31.91 -79.66
CA ILE A 2 -39.97 30.66 -78.87
C ILE A 2 -39.08 30.79 -77.61
N PHE A 3 -39.79 30.99 -76.48
CA PHE A 3 -39.59 30.40 -75.14
C PHE A 3 -38.27 30.69 -74.37
N LYS A 4 -38.17 30.70 -73.02
CA LYS A 4 -39.02 30.21 -71.91
C LYS A 4 -38.48 30.81 -70.59
N LYS A 5 -39.41 31.14 -69.69
CA LYS A 5 -39.41 30.90 -68.22
C LYS A 5 -38.10 30.97 -67.39
N SER A 6 -38.23 31.75 -66.32
CA SER A 6 -38.11 31.33 -64.89
C SER A 6 -37.01 32.01 -64.08
N PHE A 7 -37.49 32.68 -63.02
CA PHE A 7 -36.87 32.93 -61.72
C PHE A 7 -35.70 32.00 -61.36
N LEU A 8 -34.65 32.57 -60.74
CA LEU A 8 -34.32 32.23 -59.35
C LEU A 8 -33.40 33.30 -58.70
N PHE A 9 -33.70 33.59 -57.44
CA PHE A 9 -32.93 34.41 -56.51
C PHE A 9 -31.47 33.94 -56.41
N SER A 10 -30.53 34.89 -56.29
CA SER A 10 -29.23 34.61 -55.67
C SER A 10 -29.01 35.57 -54.52
N LEU A 11 -29.11 35.00 -53.33
CA LEU A 11 -28.81 35.58 -52.03
C LEU A 11 -27.29 35.83 -51.96
N VAL A 12 -26.88 37.08 -51.77
CA VAL A 12 -25.48 37.44 -51.52
C VAL A 12 -25.10 36.92 -50.13
N ALA A 13 -24.46 35.75 -50.09
CA ALA A 13 -23.81 35.25 -48.90
C ALA A 13 -22.51 36.02 -48.68
N PHE A 14 -22.53 36.98 -47.75
CA PHE A 14 -21.30 37.49 -47.16
C PHE A 14 -20.71 36.38 -46.27
N THR A 15 -19.66 35.74 -46.77
CA THR A 15 -18.80 34.86 -45.97
C THR A 15 -18.15 35.66 -44.85
N LEU A 16 -18.70 35.56 -43.64
CA LEU A 16 -17.96 35.82 -42.42
C LEU A 16 -16.86 34.76 -42.33
N PHE A 17 -15.63 35.19 -42.53
CA PHE A 17 -14.44 34.41 -42.22
C PHE A 17 -14.38 34.29 -40.69
N SER A 18 -15.06 33.29 -40.13
CA SER A 18 -14.82 32.89 -38.75
C SER A 18 -13.39 32.35 -38.71
N VAL A 19 -12.48 33.19 -38.22
CA VAL A 19 -11.19 32.74 -37.71
C VAL A 19 -11.53 31.69 -36.64
N LEU A 20 -11.40 30.41 -36.98
CA LEU A 20 -11.25 29.36 -35.99
C LEU A 20 -9.91 29.66 -35.31
N LEU A 21 -9.96 30.51 -34.29
CA LEU A 21 -9.03 30.42 -33.19
C LEU A 21 -9.23 29.01 -32.65
N PHE A 22 -8.37 28.08 -33.08
CA PHE A 22 -8.00 26.96 -32.24
C PHE A 22 -7.37 27.59 -31.00
N GLY A 23 -8.23 28.05 -30.09
CA GLY A 23 -7.86 28.20 -28.72
C GLY A 23 -7.37 26.82 -28.33
N PHE A 24 -6.05 26.65 -28.24
CA PHE A 24 -5.50 25.72 -27.31
C PHE A 24 -6.03 26.19 -25.96
N SER A 25 -7.22 25.73 -25.58
CA SER A 25 -7.62 25.72 -24.18
C SER A 25 -6.45 25.02 -23.49
N PRO A 26 -5.75 25.69 -22.55
CA PRO A 26 -4.72 25.01 -21.79
C PRO A 26 -5.37 23.75 -21.23
N VAL A 27 -4.72 22.60 -21.43
CA VAL A 27 -5.21 21.29 -20.97
C VAL A 27 -5.81 21.49 -19.59
N LEU A 28 -7.15 21.45 -19.51
CA LEU A 28 -7.83 21.74 -18.27
C LEU A 28 -7.53 20.57 -17.34
N ALA A 29 -7.19 20.92 -16.11
CA ALA A 29 -6.94 19.94 -15.09
C ALA A 29 -8.27 19.53 -14.46
N ALA A 30 -8.38 18.26 -14.05
CA ALA A 30 -9.51 17.81 -13.27
C ALA A 30 -9.35 18.26 -11.82
N ASP A 31 -10.36 18.91 -11.28
CA ASP A 31 -10.35 19.40 -9.91
C ASP A 31 -11.02 18.38 -8.97
N PRO A 32 -10.42 18.09 -7.81
CA PRO A 32 -11.10 17.42 -6.71
C PRO A 32 -12.45 18.06 -6.34
N LEU A 33 -13.43 17.23 -5.97
CA LEU A 33 -14.76 17.64 -5.48
C LEU A 33 -15.01 17.14 -4.05
N ALA A 34 -14.95 15.83 -3.84
CA ALA A 34 -15.14 15.22 -2.53
C ALA A 34 -14.03 14.21 -2.22
N PRO A 35 -13.57 14.07 -0.96
CA PRO A 35 -13.85 14.91 0.21
C PRO A 35 -13.56 16.39 -0.02
N ALA A 36 -14.42 17.28 0.50
CA ALA A 36 -14.25 18.71 0.34
C ALA A 36 -12.91 19.18 0.94
N ASN A 37 -12.31 20.22 0.37
CA ASN A 37 -11.04 20.75 0.85
C ASN A 37 -11.15 21.21 2.31
N GLY A 38 -10.23 20.75 3.16
CA GLY A 38 -10.21 21.00 4.59
C GLY A 38 -11.16 20.13 5.42
N SER A 39 -11.91 19.20 4.81
CA SER A 39 -12.89 18.39 5.53
C SER A 39 -12.24 17.39 6.51
N ALA A 40 -12.95 17.12 7.61
CA ALA A 40 -12.61 16.09 8.57
C ALA A 40 -13.57 14.90 8.41
N LEU A 41 -13.03 13.74 8.06
CA LEU A 41 -13.77 12.54 7.72
C LEU A 41 -13.90 11.61 8.92
N LYS A 42 -15.08 11.03 9.09
CA LYS A 42 -15.36 10.02 10.12
C LYS A 42 -15.14 8.58 9.64
N THR A 43 -14.68 8.39 8.41
CA THR A 43 -14.45 7.08 7.79
C THR A 43 -13.06 7.00 7.17
N LEU A 44 -12.45 5.81 7.19
CA LEU A 44 -11.18 5.48 6.53
C LEU A 44 -11.37 4.93 5.11
N THR A 45 -12.62 4.80 4.65
CA THR A 45 -12.95 4.36 3.28
C THR A 45 -13.79 5.41 2.55
N PRO A 46 -13.34 6.68 2.48
CA PRO A 46 -14.07 7.68 1.73
C PRO A 46 -14.09 7.35 0.24
N GLU A 47 -15.04 7.94 -0.46
CA GLU A 47 -15.04 7.97 -1.92
C GLU A 47 -14.47 9.32 -2.36
N LEU A 48 -13.41 9.28 -3.19
CA LEU A 48 -12.88 10.46 -3.85
C LEU A 48 -13.68 10.70 -5.13
N SER A 49 -13.97 11.96 -5.47
CA SER A 49 -14.64 12.34 -6.72
C SER A 49 -14.11 13.65 -7.29
N TRP A 50 -14.08 13.80 -8.61
CA TRP A 50 -13.52 14.96 -9.31
C TRP A 50 -14.39 15.42 -10.48
N THR A 51 -14.09 16.61 -11.01
CA THR A 51 -14.80 17.16 -12.17
C THR A 51 -14.52 16.37 -13.44
N ILE A 52 -15.55 16.19 -14.27
CA ILE A 52 -15.39 15.60 -15.61
C ILE A 52 -14.67 16.56 -16.55
N ASP A 53 -13.77 16.02 -17.39
CA ASP A 53 -13.15 16.71 -18.52
C ASP A 53 -13.45 15.95 -19.82
N GLN A 54 -14.04 16.64 -20.80
CA GLN A 54 -14.44 16.06 -22.09
C GLN A 54 -13.24 15.68 -22.99
N GLY A 55 -12.06 16.21 -22.72
CA GLY A 55 -10.81 15.89 -23.41
C GLY A 55 -9.96 14.81 -22.71
N ALA A 56 -10.36 14.35 -21.52
CA ALA A 56 -9.64 13.31 -20.80
C ALA A 56 -9.85 11.92 -21.44
N VAL A 57 -8.76 11.17 -21.57
CA VAL A 57 -8.78 9.73 -21.90
C VAL A 57 -8.69 8.91 -20.62
N LYS A 58 -7.93 9.40 -19.63
CA LYS A 58 -7.83 8.83 -18.28
C LYS A 58 -7.64 9.94 -17.25
N TYR A 59 -7.83 9.58 -15.99
CA TYR A 59 -7.43 10.38 -14.83
C TYR A 59 -6.29 9.69 -14.08
N ASP A 60 -5.36 10.48 -13.58
CA ASP A 60 -4.26 10.04 -12.72
C ASP A 60 -4.36 10.76 -11.38
N ILE A 61 -4.68 9.99 -10.34
CA ILE A 61 -4.96 10.48 -8.99
C ILE A 61 -3.76 10.18 -8.11
N TRP A 62 -3.23 11.21 -7.47
CA TRP A 62 -2.12 11.09 -6.52
C TRP A 62 -2.61 11.40 -5.12
N MET A 63 -2.18 10.59 -4.16
CA MET A 63 -2.44 10.81 -2.74
C MET A 63 -1.13 10.90 -1.96
N LEU A 64 -1.11 11.77 -0.97
CA LEU A 64 0.01 11.96 -0.07
C LEU A 64 -0.50 12.04 1.37
N LYS A 65 0.32 11.59 2.32
CA LYS A 65 0.05 11.63 3.75
C LYS A 65 1.01 12.59 4.43
N LYS A 66 0.51 13.43 5.33
CA LYS A 66 1.36 14.31 6.14
C LYS A 66 2.17 13.49 7.12
N SER A 67 3.46 13.78 7.21
CA SER A 67 4.31 13.23 8.25
C SER A 67 3.89 13.78 9.61
N LYS A 68 3.68 12.87 10.58
CA LYS A 68 3.49 13.24 11.99
C LYS A 68 4.80 13.63 12.69
N LYS A 69 5.95 13.42 12.04
CA LYS A 69 7.29 13.58 12.62
C LYS A 69 8.08 14.72 12.00
N MET A 70 7.79 15.11 10.77
CA MET A 70 8.49 16.20 10.06
C MET A 70 7.47 17.27 9.66
N PHE A 71 7.61 18.45 10.26
CA PHE A 71 6.68 19.55 10.07
C PHE A 71 6.57 19.94 8.59
N GLY A 72 5.35 19.96 8.06
CA GLY A 72 5.08 20.37 6.67
C GLY A 72 5.38 19.32 5.59
N LEU A 73 5.99 18.17 5.91
CA LEU A 73 6.30 17.15 4.90
C LEU A 73 5.08 16.29 4.60
N TYR A 74 4.84 16.04 3.31
CA TYR A 74 3.89 15.05 2.81
C TYR A 74 4.63 13.96 2.03
N THR A 75 4.34 12.70 2.35
CA THR A 75 4.92 11.52 1.68
C THR A 75 3.92 10.91 0.72
N PHE A 76 4.39 10.47 -0.44
CA PHE A 76 3.56 9.80 -1.43
C PHE A 76 2.90 8.53 -0.85
N LEU A 77 1.58 8.44 -0.99
CA LEU A 77 0.76 7.34 -0.47
C LEU A 77 0.32 6.37 -1.58
N GLY A 78 0.02 6.89 -2.77
CA GLY A 78 -0.41 6.05 -3.88
C GLY A 78 -0.79 6.79 -5.15
N ARG A 79 -0.77 6.05 -6.26
CA ARG A 79 -1.18 6.45 -7.61
C ARG A 79 -2.37 5.61 -8.06
N PHE A 80 -3.39 6.23 -8.64
CA PHE A 80 -4.54 5.52 -9.19
C PHE A 80 -4.87 6.02 -10.59
N ILE A 81 -5.04 5.10 -11.52
CA ILE A 81 -5.47 5.41 -12.90
C ILE A 81 -6.95 5.03 -13.03
N ARG A 82 -7.73 5.92 -13.64
CA ARG A 82 -9.17 5.74 -13.90
C ARG A 82 -9.48 6.06 -15.34
N GLU A 83 -10.44 5.36 -15.92
CA GLU A 83 -10.85 5.62 -17.31
C GLU A 83 -11.65 6.93 -17.41
N ALA A 84 -11.75 7.51 -18.61
CA ALA A 84 -12.39 8.82 -18.82
C ALA A 84 -13.84 8.93 -18.31
N ASN A 85 -14.57 7.81 -18.29
CA ASN A 85 -15.95 7.72 -17.84
C ASN A 85 -16.08 7.52 -16.32
N GLU A 86 -14.98 7.36 -15.60
CA GLU A 86 -14.96 7.19 -14.15
C GLU A 86 -14.53 8.50 -13.49
N THR A 87 -15.40 9.07 -12.66
CA THR A 87 -15.11 10.30 -11.89
C THR A 87 -15.10 10.05 -10.38
N THR A 88 -15.01 8.80 -9.96
CA THR A 88 -14.98 8.39 -8.55
C THR A 88 -13.93 7.30 -8.26
N LEU A 89 -13.45 7.26 -7.02
CA LEU A 89 -12.52 6.27 -6.49
C LEU A 89 -12.86 5.96 -5.04
N LYS A 90 -13.34 4.74 -4.77
CA LYS A 90 -13.51 4.25 -3.40
C LYS A 90 -12.16 3.88 -2.80
N ILE A 91 -11.79 4.52 -1.69
CA ILE A 91 -10.57 4.20 -0.95
C ILE A 91 -10.76 2.89 -0.19
N LYS A 92 -9.84 1.95 -0.43
CA LYS A 92 -9.88 0.62 0.18
C LYS A 92 -9.53 0.69 1.66
N THR A 93 -10.13 -0.20 2.45
CA THR A 93 -9.82 -0.37 3.87
C THR A 93 -8.32 -0.60 4.06
N GLY A 94 -7.71 0.09 5.03
CA GLY A 94 -6.29 -0.03 5.36
C GLY A 94 -5.37 0.98 4.66
N MET A 95 -5.87 1.78 3.71
CA MET A 95 -5.07 2.83 3.06
C MET A 95 -4.96 4.13 3.86
N LEU A 96 -6.01 4.48 4.61
CA LEU A 96 -6.02 5.65 5.49
C LEU A 96 -5.88 5.21 6.94
N GLU A 97 -5.31 6.09 7.76
CA GLU A 97 -5.13 5.95 9.20
C GLU A 97 -5.97 6.99 9.91
N ASP A 98 -6.41 6.71 11.13
CA ASP A 98 -7.06 7.68 12.00
C ASP A 98 -6.14 8.86 12.33
N ASN A 99 -6.74 10.00 12.66
CA ASN A 99 -6.04 11.21 13.11
C ASN A 99 -4.86 11.59 12.20
N SER A 100 -5.09 11.61 10.88
CA SER A 100 -4.03 11.86 9.90
C SER A 100 -4.49 12.86 8.85
N ASP A 101 -3.56 13.70 8.39
CA ASP A 101 -3.76 14.69 7.34
C ASP A 101 -3.34 14.09 5.98
N TYR A 102 -4.14 14.29 4.94
CA TYR A 102 -3.88 13.82 3.59
C TYR A 102 -4.00 14.95 2.57
N LEU A 103 -3.19 14.88 1.52
CA LEU A 103 -3.38 15.64 0.29
C LEU A 103 -3.76 14.69 -0.82
N TRP A 104 -4.57 15.18 -1.75
CA TRP A 104 -4.82 14.48 -2.99
C TRP A 104 -5.08 15.45 -4.13
N MET A 105 -4.79 14.98 -5.33
CA MET A 105 -4.84 15.78 -6.55
C MET A 105 -5.12 14.87 -7.74
N VAL A 106 -5.73 15.43 -8.78
CA VAL A 106 -6.08 14.74 -10.01
C VAL A 106 -5.48 15.48 -11.19
N ARG A 107 -5.02 14.73 -12.19
CA ARG A 107 -4.68 15.27 -13.51
C ARG A 107 -5.34 14.47 -14.61
N THR A 108 -5.55 15.11 -15.74
CA THR A 108 -6.04 14.48 -16.96
C THR A 108 -4.87 13.87 -17.75
N VAL A 109 -5.14 12.75 -18.40
CA VAL A 109 -4.26 12.14 -19.42
C VAL A 109 -4.98 12.25 -20.75
N SER A 110 -4.36 12.91 -21.73
CA SER A 110 -4.97 13.16 -23.04
C SER A 110 -4.38 12.25 -24.14
N LYS A 111 -5.04 12.19 -25.30
CA LYS A 111 -4.60 11.40 -26.47
C LYS A 111 -3.22 11.78 -27.00
N ALA A 112 -2.71 12.98 -26.67
CA ALA A 112 -1.40 13.45 -27.11
C ALA A 112 -0.22 12.94 -26.24
N SER A 113 -0.45 12.03 -25.29
CA SER A 113 0.57 11.47 -24.38
C SER A 113 1.31 12.50 -23.50
N ALA A 114 0.87 13.75 -23.46
CA ALA A 114 1.31 14.72 -22.48
C ALA A 114 0.53 14.49 -21.17
N LEU A 115 1.24 14.11 -20.10
CA LEU A 115 0.67 14.17 -18.75
C LEU A 115 0.20 15.61 -18.51
N GLY A 116 -1.10 15.81 -18.31
CA GLY A 116 -1.62 17.12 -17.96
C GLY A 116 -1.07 17.60 -16.61
N SER A 117 -1.13 18.92 -16.39
CA SER A 117 -0.86 19.48 -15.06
C SER A 117 -1.87 18.97 -14.04
N PHE A 118 -1.46 18.83 -12.78
CA PHE A 118 -2.40 18.60 -11.69
C PHE A 118 -3.33 19.79 -11.53
N GLY A 119 -4.59 19.49 -11.21
CA GLY A 119 -5.57 20.49 -10.82
C GLY A 119 -5.31 20.99 -9.41
N LYS A 120 -6.35 21.48 -8.75
CA LYS A 120 -6.26 21.88 -7.35
C LYS A 120 -5.83 20.71 -6.48
N THR A 121 -5.06 21.01 -5.43
CA THR A 121 -4.77 20.07 -4.36
C THR A 121 -5.82 20.22 -3.27
N PHE A 122 -6.50 19.13 -2.91
CA PHE A 122 -7.42 19.10 -1.78
C PHE A 122 -6.76 18.44 -0.58
N LYS A 123 -7.05 18.99 0.59
CA LYS A 123 -6.67 18.43 1.88
C LYS A 123 -7.90 17.81 2.55
N PHE A 124 -7.75 16.68 3.22
CA PHE A 124 -8.72 16.24 4.22
C PHE A 124 -7.98 15.62 5.41
N SER A 125 -8.66 15.51 6.53
CA SER A 125 -8.18 14.77 7.69
C SER A 125 -9.11 13.63 8.04
N THR A 126 -8.59 12.62 8.71
CA THR A 126 -9.39 11.57 9.34
C THR A 126 -9.54 11.90 10.81
N ALA A 127 -10.75 11.72 11.35
CA ALA A 127 -11.02 11.97 12.75
C ALA A 127 -10.22 11.03 13.65
N VAL A 128 -9.98 11.47 14.89
CA VAL A 128 -9.55 10.58 15.96
C VAL A 128 -10.70 9.62 16.25
N ASN A 129 -10.44 8.32 16.21
CA ASN A 129 -11.39 7.33 16.70
C ASN A 129 -11.66 7.60 18.19
N PRO A 130 -12.92 7.79 18.65
CA PRO A 130 -13.20 8.21 20.03
C PRO A 130 -12.72 7.24 21.13
N ILE A 131 -12.22 6.05 20.77
CA ILE A 131 -11.62 5.08 21.70
C ILE A 131 -10.24 5.54 22.23
N TYR A 132 -9.64 6.61 21.70
CA TYR A 132 -8.34 7.14 22.15
C TYR A 132 -8.41 8.24 23.24
N GLN A 133 -9.53 8.35 23.96
CA GLN A 133 -9.71 9.32 25.06
C GLN A 133 -9.85 8.61 26.42
N ASN A 134 -8.80 7.97 26.95
CA ASN A 134 -8.63 7.91 28.41
C ASN A 134 -7.20 7.50 28.84
N PRO A 135 -6.42 8.37 29.50
CA PRO A 135 -5.18 8.00 30.17
C PRO A 135 -5.44 7.69 31.65
N GLN A 136 -6.06 6.54 31.97
CA GLN A 136 -5.94 5.92 33.29
C GLN A 136 -5.97 4.39 33.17
N GLN A 137 -4.80 3.78 33.34
CA GLN A 137 -4.60 2.38 33.72
C GLN A 137 -4.95 2.23 35.21
N PRO A 138 -5.76 1.24 35.62
CA PRO A 138 -5.22 0.15 36.46
C PRO A 138 -5.84 -1.26 36.22
N SER A 139 -4.95 -2.27 36.30
CA SER A 139 -5.07 -3.70 36.68
C SER A 139 -6.19 -4.64 36.15
N GLN A 140 -5.74 -5.78 35.59
CA GLN A 140 -6.43 -7.07 35.28
C GLN A 140 -7.20 -7.70 36.46
N PRO A 141 -8.09 -8.73 36.31
CA PRO A 141 -8.16 -9.76 35.23
C PRO A 141 -9.58 -10.20 34.73
N SER A 142 -9.59 -11.05 33.68
CA SER A 142 -10.43 -12.26 33.45
C SER A 142 -11.12 -12.42 32.07
N SER A 143 -10.71 -13.50 31.41
CA SER A 143 -11.43 -14.52 30.60
C SER A 143 -12.35 -14.20 29.40
N ALA A 144 -12.02 -14.95 28.33
CA ALA A 144 -12.85 -15.57 27.30
C ALA A 144 -13.42 -14.66 26.19
N SER A 145 -13.04 -14.98 24.94
CA SER A 145 -13.46 -14.32 23.69
C SER A 145 -13.14 -12.82 23.69
N GLY A 146 -11.85 -12.50 23.65
CA GLY A 146 -11.32 -11.15 23.83
C GLY A 146 -11.97 -10.12 22.91
N ASP A 147 -12.55 -9.09 23.51
CA ASP A 147 -12.98 -7.89 22.84
C ASP A 147 -11.83 -7.34 21.98
N LEU A 148 -11.97 -7.47 20.66
CA LEU A 148 -10.97 -7.00 19.68
C LEU A 148 -10.80 -5.47 19.69
N ASN A 149 -11.54 -4.77 20.56
CA ASN A 149 -11.44 -3.33 20.77
C ASN A 149 -10.55 -2.91 21.93
N THR A 150 -9.94 -3.85 22.65
CA THR A 150 -8.96 -3.55 23.71
C THR A 150 -7.60 -4.16 23.41
N VAL A 151 -6.55 -3.57 23.99
CA VAL A 151 -5.18 -4.12 23.91
C VAL A 151 -5.17 -5.54 24.50
N ALA A 152 -5.69 -5.71 25.72
CA ALA A 152 -5.74 -7.01 26.38
C ALA A 152 -6.52 -8.06 25.57
N GLY A 153 -7.66 -7.68 24.99
CA GLY A 153 -8.46 -8.57 24.16
C GLY A 153 -7.74 -8.99 22.89
N LEU A 154 -7.04 -8.08 22.20
CA LEU A 154 -6.22 -8.44 21.03
C LEU A 154 -5.01 -9.30 21.38
N LEU A 155 -4.30 -9.01 22.48
CA LEU A 155 -3.18 -9.84 22.93
C LEU A 155 -3.65 -11.29 23.18
N ALA A 156 -4.77 -11.46 23.88
CA ALA A 156 -5.39 -12.75 24.13
C ALA A 156 -5.84 -13.44 22.84
N ALA A 157 -6.51 -12.70 21.93
CA ALA A 157 -6.99 -13.22 20.66
C ALA A 157 -5.84 -13.67 19.75
N ILE A 158 -4.74 -12.90 19.69
CA ILE A 158 -3.56 -13.25 18.91
C ILE A 158 -2.94 -14.54 19.46
N LYS A 159 -2.76 -14.61 20.79
CA LYS A 159 -2.17 -15.80 21.42
C LYS A 159 -3.03 -17.05 21.20
N ALA A 160 -4.34 -16.93 21.40
CA ALA A 160 -5.28 -18.04 21.24
C ALA A 160 -5.39 -18.51 19.78
N LYS A 161 -5.49 -17.59 18.81
CA LYS A 161 -5.74 -17.95 17.41
C LYS A 161 -4.46 -18.35 16.66
N PHE A 162 -3.34 -17.68 16.93
CA PHE A 162 -2.11 -17.85 16.14
C PHE A 162 -0.97 -18.50 16.93
N GLY A 163 -1.10 -18.67 18.25
CA GLY A 163 -0.03 -19.19 19.10
C GLY A 163 1.11 -18.21 19.37
N ILE A 164 1.04 -16.99 18.82
CA ILE A 164 2.09 -15.96 18.90
C ILE A 164 1.94 -15.17 20.19
N THR A 165 3.04 -15.03 20.94
CA THR A 165 3.12 -14.15 22.11
C THR A 165 3.56 -12.75 21.66
N MET A 166 2.78 -11.74 22.01
CA MET A 166 3.11 -10.34 21.77
C MET A 166 3.76 -9.77 23.04
N GLU A 167 4.94 -9.15 22.92
CA GLU A 167 5.70 -8.62 24.07
C GLU A 167 6.06 -7.15 23.89
N ASN A 168 6.03 -6.40 24.99
CA ASN A 168 6.62 -5.07 25.05
C ASN A 168 8.10 -5.20 25.41
N GLY A 169 8.93 -4.38 24.78
CA GLY A 169 10.35 -4.21 25.12
C GLY A 169 10.58 -2.74 25.46
N THR A 170 11.47 -2.08 24.73
CA THR A 170 11.71 -0.63 24.87
C THR A 170 10.62 0.24 24.24
N ALA A 171 9.57 -0.36 23.69
CA ALA A 171 8.36 0.29 23.24
C ALA A 171 7.16 -0.64 23.44
N GLU A 172 5.96 -0.08 23.33
CA GLU A 172 4.71 -0.79 23.64
C GLU A 172 3.84 -1.04 22.42
N TRP A 173 3.19 -2.21 22.41
CA TRP A 173 2.08 -2.48 21.50
C TRP A 173 0.87 -1.64 21.89
N VAL A 174 0.30 -0.94 20.90
CA VAL A 174 -0.91 -0.14 21.07
C VAL A 174 -2.05 -0.77 20.28
N LEU A 175 -3.29 -0.38 20.59
CA LEU A 175 -4.48 -0.96 19.99
C LEU A 175 -4.44 -0.97 18.45
N SER A 176 -4.06 0.15 17.82
CA SER A 176 -3.97 0.26 16.35
C SER A 176 -2.96 -0.70 15.74
N SER A 177 -1.75 -0.80 16.31
CA SER A 177 -0.72 -1.70 15.78
C SER A 177 -1.10 -3.16 16.00
N LEU A 178 -1.71 -3.50 17.13
CA LEU A 178 -2.23 -4.85 17.38
C LEU A 178 -3.35 -5.24 16.40
N ARG A 179 -4.23 -4.31 16.02
CA ARG A 179 -5.26 -4.59 15.00
C ARG A 179 -4.65 -4.87 13.64
N VAL A 180 -3.63 -4.11 13.24
CA VAL A 180 -2.90 -4.35 11.98
C VAL A 180 -2.25 -5.74 12.00
N VAL A 181 -1.58 -6.11 13.11
CA VAL A 181 -0.98 -7.44 13.26
C VAL A 181 -2.05 -8.53 13.20
N TYR A 182 -3.13 -8.43 13.99
CA TYR A 182 -4.22 -9.40 14.00
C TYR A 182 -4.86 -9.59 12.62
N ASN A 183 -5.14 -8.49 11.91
CA ASN A 183 -5.72 -8.53 10.57
C ASN A 183 -4.76 -9.13 9.54
N THR A 184 -3.46 -8.87 9.69
CA THR A 184 -2.42 -9.45 8.83
C THR A 184 -2.35 -10.95 9.06
N LEU A 185 -2.16 -11.40 10.31
CA LEU A 185 -2.10 -12.80 10.69
C LEU A 185 -3.36 -13.59 10.29
N SER A 186 -4.54 -12.97 10.37
CA SER A 186 -5.81 -13.60 9.99
C SER A 186 -5.90 -13.99 8.51
N LYS A 187 -5.07 -13.40 7.64
CA LYS A 187 -5.01 -13.73 6.21
C LYS A 187 -3.95 -14.79 5.92
N LEU A 188 -2.99 -15.00 6.81
CA LEU A 188 -1.85 -15.88 6.59
C LEU A 188 -2.22 -17.34 6.91
N PRO A 189 -1.68 -18.32 6.16
CA PRO A 189 -1.90 -19.72 6.47
C PRO A 189 -1.15 -20.15 7.73
N ALA A 190 -1.72 -21.11 8.46
CA ALA A 190 -1.16 -21.63 9.70
C ALA A 190 0.27 -22.14 9.58
N LYS A 191 0.59 -22.80 8.46
CA LYS A 191 1.94 -23.27 8.17
C LYS A 191 2.96 -22.13 8.14
N PHE A 192 2.57 -20.94 7.69
CA PHE A 192 3.46 -19.78 7.65
C PHE A 192 3.55 -19.10 9.02
N TYR A 193 2.42 -18.70 9.63
CA TYR A 193 2.48 -17.94 10.88
C TYR A 193 3.00 -18.75 12.08
N SER A 194 2.84 -20.07 12.07
CA SER A 194 3.30 -20.94 13.16
C SER A 194 4.84 -21.00 13.28
N CYS A 195 5.57 -20.56 12.26
CA CYS A 195 7.03 -20.47 12.28
C CYS A 195 7.53 -19.32 13.18
N THR A 196 6.68 -18.38 13.59
CA THR A 196 7.00 -17.27 14.49
C THR A 196 6.36 -17.51 15.86
N LYS A 197 7.12 -17.37 16.95
CA LYS A 197 6.60 -17.56 18.32
C LYS A 197 6.39 -16.26 19.08
N TYR A 198 7.26 -15.27 18.83
CA TYR A 198 7.23 -13.99 19.54
C TYR A 198 7.26 -12.80 18.58
N LEU A 199 6.45 -11.79 18.88
CA LEU A 199 6.50 -10.46 18.27
C LEU A 199 6.76 -9.43 19.37
N GLN A 200 7.98 -8.92 19.44
CA GLN A 200 8.40 -7.99 20.48
C GLN A 200 8.52 -6.57 19.95
N ARG A 201 8.00 -5.61 20.72
CA ARG A 201 8.05 -4.20 20.38
C ARG A 201 9.27 -3.50 20.98
N ILE A 202 10.06 -2.82 20.16
CA ILE A 202 11.25 -2.06 20.60
C ILE A 202 11.30 -0.68 19.96
N SER A 203 11.83 0.33 20.65
CA SER A 203 11.90 1.67 20.08
C SER A 203 12.90 1.75 18.91
N THR A 204 14.07 1.15 19.06
CA THR A 204 15.18 1.12 18.09
C THR A 204 16.05 -0.15 18.28
N THR A 205 17.05 -0.33 17.43
CA THR A 205 18.03 -1.43 17.47
C THR A 205 19.46 -0.92 17.27
N SER A 206 20.45 -1.67 17.76
CA SER A 206 21.88 -1.41 17.52
C SER A 206 22.30 -1.65 16.06
N LEU A 207 21.47 -2.33 15.27
CA LEU A 207 21.70 -2.57 13.84
C LEU A 207 21.53 -1.30 12.97
N GLY A 208 20.98 -0.22 13.54
CA GLY A 208 20.86 1.08 12.89
C GLY A 208 19.44 1.64 12.87
N ALA A 209 19.34 2.97 12.73
CA ALA A 209 18.07 3.68 12.75
C ALA A 209 17.16 3.41 11.53
N GLY A 210 17.73 2.86 10.44
CA GLY A 210 17.02 2.49 9.22
C GLY A 210 16.35 1.11 9.24
N VAL A 211 16.42 0.38 10.36
CA VAL A 211 15.92 -1.00 10.47
C VAL A 211 14.47 -1.01 10.94
N GLY A 212 13.57 -1.53 10.11
CA GLY A 212 12.13 -1.61 10.41
C GLY A 212 11.75 -2.75 11.36
N GLY A 213 12.46 -3.86 11.25
CA GLY A 213 12.37 -5.02 12.12
C GLY A 213 13.63 -5.86 11.99
N TYR A 214 13.76 -6.86 12.86
CA TYR A 214 14.75 -7.93 12.66
C TYR A 214 14.30 -9.21 13.36
N VAL A 215 14.89 -10.33 12.97
CA VAL A 215 14.59 -11.65 13.53
C VAL A 215 15.72 -12.17 14.41
N ASN A 216 15.36 -12.84 15.50
CA ASN A 216 16.17 -13.90 16.09
C ASN A 216 15.54 -15.24 15.72
N SER A 217 16.24 -16.01 14.89
CA SER A 217 15.74 -17.26 14.32
C SER A 217 15.97 -18.49 15.21
N ALA A 218 16.62 -18.33 16.37
CA ALA A 218 16.73 -19.39 17.36
C ALA A 218 15.35 -19.84 17.87
N ASP A 219 15.22 -21.07 18.36
CA ASP A 219 13.99 -21.55 18.99
C ASP A 219 13.94 -21.07 20.46
N PRO A 220 12.95 -20.23 20.86
CA PRO A 220 11.78 -19.82 20.10
C PRO A 220 12.00 -18.60 19.20
N SER A 221 11.51 -18.70 17.96
CA SER A 221 11.69 -17.66 16.94
C SER A 221 10.99 -16.37 17.32
N ARG A 222 11.71 -15.26 17.14
CA ARG A 222 11.27 -13.95 17.61
C ARG A 222 11.51 -12.89 16.55
N VAL A 223 10.47 -12.11 16.29
CA VAL A 223 10.53 -10.91 15.48
C VAL A 223 10.51 -9.69 16.39
N TYR A 224 11.44 -8.78 16.16
CA TYR A 224 11.51 -7.48 16.82
C TYR A 224 11.00 -6.41 15.87
N MET A 225 10.00 -5.66 16.30
CA MET A 225 9.42 -4.56 15.51
C MET A 225 9.87 -3.22 16.07
N THR A 226 10.56 -2.42 15.25
CA THR A 226 11.05 -1.09 15.64
C THR A 226 9.99 -0.01 15.46
N ASN A 227 10.23 1.19 16.02
CA ASN A 227 9.39 2.35 15.72
C ASN A 227 9.33 2.65 14.22
N LEU A 228 10.42 2.45 13.47
CA LEU A 228 10.41 2.69 12.04
C LEU A 228 9.43 1.75 11.35
N GLY A 229 9.52 0.44 11.62
CA GLY A 229 8.70 -0.53 10.91
C GLY A 229 7.22 -0.36 11.19
N VAL A 230 6.86 -0.11 12.46
CA VAL A 230 5.46 0.15 12.84
C VAL A 230 4.87 1.39 12.16
N ASN A 231 5.68 2.41 11.90
CA ASN A 231 5.22 3.67 11.31
C ASN A 231 5.32 3.71 9.78
N TYR A 232 6.12 2.84 9.17
CA TYR A 232 6.36 2.81 7.73
C TYR A 232 5.43 1.83 7.02
N ASP A 233 5.50 0.55 7.40
CA ASP A 233 4.72 -0.53 6.79
C ASP A 233 4.64 -1.70 7.77
N LEU A 234 3.83 -1.56 8.83
CA LEU A 234 3.76 -2.58 9.87
C LEU A 234 3.36 -3.96 9.32
N ALA A 235 2.35 -4.00 8.44
CA ALA A 235 1.86 -5.25 7.88
C ALA A 235 2.93 -5.92 7.01
N GLY A 236 3.54 -5.17 6.09
CA GLY A 236 4.57 -5.71 5.21
C GLY A 236 5.85 -6.09 5.94
N ILE A 237 6.30 -5.29 6.90
CA ILE A 237 7.52 -5.59 7.66
C ILE A 237 7.30 -6.78 8.59
N VAL A 238 6.14 -6.92 9.25
CA VAL A 238 5.86 -8.14 10.02
C VAL A 238 5.91 -9.37 9.13
N VAL A 239 5.31 -9.33 7.94
CA VAL A 239 5.36 -10.45 6.98
C VAL A 239 6.78 -10.73 6.49
N HIS A 240 7.56 -9.68 6.23
CA HIS A 240 8.97 -9.80 5.86
C HIS A 240 9.75 -10.55 6.94
N GLU A 241 9.71 -10.08 8.19
CA GLU A 241 10.44 -10.71 9.30
C GLU A 241 9.94 -12.13 9.60
N MET A 242 8.63 -12.37 9.50
CA MET A 242 8.05 -13.70 9.62
C MET A 242 8.51 -14.64 8.49
N THR A 243 8.84 -14.11 7.31
CA THR A 243 9.39 -14.92 6.22
C THR A 243 10.76 -15.47 6.60
N HIS A 244 11.59 -14.70 7.31
CA HIS A 244 12.83 -15.25 7.86
C HIS A 244 12.57 -16.35 8.88
N CYS A 245 11.61 -16.17 9.80
CA CYS A 245 11.21 -17.27 10.69
C CYS A 245 10.79 -18.52 9.91
N PHE A 246 10.01 -18.38 8.84
CA PHE A 246 9.62 -19.48 7.96
C PHE A 246 10.84 -20.18 7.34
N GLN A 247 11.77 -19.40 6.78
CA GLN A 247 13.00 -19.90 6.14
C GLN A 247 13.86 -20.74 7.10
N PHE A 248 13.95 -20.33 8.38
CA PHE A 248 14.77 -21.01 9.38
C PHE A 248 14.04 -22.12 10.15
N ASN A 249 12.71 -22.15 10.15
CA ASN A 249 11.95 -23.08 10.98
C ASN A 249 11.32 -24.22 10.15
N GLY A 250 12.17 -25.13 9.69
CA GLY A 250 11.75 -26.37 9.01
C GLY A 250 11.43 -26.24 7.51
N ASN A 251 11.63 -25.06 6.90
CA ASN A 251 11.36 -24.85 5.46
C ASN A 251 12.62 -24.59 4.62
N TYR A 252 13.78 -25.09 5.06
CA TYR A 252 15.05 -24.96 4.33
C TYR A 252 14.98 -25.43 2.87
N ALA A 253 14.21 -26.49 2.60
CA ALA A 253 14.02 -26.99 1.24
C ALA A 253 13.31 -25.97 0.34
N VAL A 254 12.36 -25.20 0.88
CA VAL A 254 11.68 -24.12 0.14
C VAL A 254 12.65 -22.98 -0.13
N SER A 255 13.45 -22.58 0.85
CA SER A 255 14.49 -21.56 0.69
C SER A 255 15.57 -21.96 -0.31
N ALA A 256 15.96 -23.24 -0.32
CA ALA A 256 16.90 -23.80 -1.29
C ALA A 256 16.30 -23.81 -2.70
N ALA A 257 15.03 -24.21 -2.86
CA ALA A 257 14.32 -24.16 -4.13
C ALA A 257 14.16 -22.73 -4.65
N TRP A 258 13.86 -21.76 -3.77
CA TRP A 258 13.84 -20.33 -4.12
C TRP A 258 15.18 -19.87 -4.69
N THR A 259 16.26 -20.17 -3.96
CA THR A 259 17.62 -19.80 -4.36
C THR A 259 17.97 -20.43 -5.69
N ALA A 260 17.71 -21.72 -5.87
CA ALA A 260 18.00 -22.43 -7.11
C ALA A 260 17.21 -21.89 -8.32
N GLN A 261 15.99 -21.40 -8.11
CA GLN A 261 15.15 -20.88 -9.19
C GLN A 261 15.50 -19.43 -9.57
N PHE A 262 15.78 -18.57 -8.59
CA PHE A 262 15.86 -17.12 -8.83
C PHE A 262 17.27 -16.54 -8.72
N TRP A 263 18.27 -17.33 -8.31
CA TRP A 263 19.63 -16.86 -8.05
C TRP A 263 20.68 -17.80 -8.66
N SER A 264 21.76 -17.22 -9.17
CA SER A 264 22.90 -17.98 -9.67
C SER A 264 23.62 -18.67 -8.53
N SER A 265 24.27 -19.81 -8.79
CA SER A 265 25.23 -20.38 -7.84
C SER A 265 26.30 -19.36 -7.44
N ARG A 266 26.74 -19.42 -6.18
CA ARG A 266 27.78 -18.53 -5.66
C ARG A 266 29.13 -18.91 -6.29
N ASN A 267 29.72 -18.03 -7.08
CA ASN A 267 30.95 -18.31 -7.82
C ASN A 267 32.23 -18.40 -6.96
N SER A 268 32.17 -18.16 -5.63
CA SER A 268 33.26 -18.43 -4.67
C SER A 268 32.82 -18.16 -3.21
N TYR A 269 33.67 -18.49 -2.23
CA TYR A 269 33.44 -18.13 -0.81
C TYR A 269 33.35 -16.61 -0.55
N SER A 270 33.87 -15.78 -1.47
CA SER A 270 33.75 -14.30 -1.47
C SER A 270 32.82 -13.79 -2.57
N GLY A 271 32.27 -14.67 -3.40
CA GLY A 271 31.43 -14.32 -4.54
C GLY A 271 30.08 -13.78 -4.11
N GLN A 272 29.58 -12.80 -4.85
CA GLN A 272 28.23 -12.27 -4.67
C GLN A 272 27.23 -13.17 -5.39
N TRP A 273 26.13 -13.47 -4.71
CA TRP A 273 24.95 -14.03 -5.35
C TRP A 273 24.43 -13.01 -6.38
N GLN A 274 24.06 -13.46 -7.57
CA GLN A 274 23.42 -12.61 -8.58
C GLN A 274 22.03 -13.15 -8.88
N PRO A 275 20.99 -12.30 -8.86
CA PRO A 275 19.66 -12.74 -9.20
C PRO A 275 19.59 -13.05 -10.70
N VAL A 276 18.98 -14.17 -11.06
CA VAL A 276 18.74 -14.58 -12.46
C VAL A 276 17.70 -13.67 -13.13
N SER A 277 16.79 -13.11 -12.34
CA SER A 277 15.83 -12.09 -12.75
C SER A 277 15.66 -11.04 -11.66
N ALA A 278 15.38 -9.80 -12.05
CA ALA A 278 15.30 -8.66 -11.13
C ALA A 278 14.32 -8.94 -9.96
N PRO A 279 14.80 -8.87 -8.70
CA PRO A 279 13.94 -8.90 -7.51
C PRO A 279 12.93 -7.75 -7.51
N PRO A 280 11.79 -7.89 -6.80
CA PRO A 280 10.71 -6.91 -6.84
C PRO A 280 11.04 -5.62 -6.07
N THR A 281 12.08 -5.61 -5.24
CA THR A 281 12.57 -4.43 -4.54
C THR A 281 14.10 -4.38 -4.54
N ASP A 282 14.66 -3.18 -4.36
CA ASP A 282 16.12 -3.01 -4.25
C ASP A 282 16.69 -3.72 -3.03
N TYR A 283 15.94 -3.76 -1.92
CA TYR A 283 16.35 -4.50 -0.72
C TYR A 283 16.39 -6.01 -0.98
N GLY A 284 15.44 -6.55 -1.75
CA GLY A 284 15.47 -7.94 -2.20
C GLY A 284 16.71 -8.31 -3.03
N ARG A 285 17.42 -7.34 -3.63
CA ARG A 285 18.67 -7.57 -4.37
C ARG A 285 19.86 -7.91 -3.47
N THR A 286 19.75 -7.75 -2.16
CA THR A 286 20.87 -8.01 -1.25
C THR A 286 21.30 -9.48 -1.25
N ASN A 287 20.36 -10.41 -1.16
CA ASN A 287 20.62 -11.85 -1.20
C ASN A 287 19.32 -12.66 -1.42
N PRO A 288 19.39 -13.98 -1.68
CA PRO A 288 18.20 -14.80 -1.92
C PRO A 288 17.17 -14.81 -0.80
N MET A 289 17.60 -14.68 0.47
CA MET A 289 16.68 -14.70 1.61
C MET A 289 15.87 -13.41 1.71
N GLU A 290 16.51 -12.25 1.48
CA GLU A 290 15.86 -10.94 1.43
C GLU A 290 14.91 -10.83 0.23
N ASP A 291 15.29 -11.37 -0.93
CA ASP A 291 14.42 -11.45 -2.11
C ASP A 291 13.13 -12.19 -1.81
N MET A 292 13.24 -13.36 -1.17
CA MET A 292 12.08 -14.14 -0.77
C MET A 292 11.24 -13.38 0.26
N ALA A 293 11.85 -12.74 1.26
CA ALA A 293 11.13 -11.96 2.27
C ALA A 293 10.37 -10.77 1.67
N GLU A 294 11.00 -10.01 0.78
CA GLU A 294 10.36 -8.88 0.07
C GLU A 294 9.28 -9.36 -0.91
N SER A 295 9.49 -10.49 -1.58
CA SER A 295 8.49 -11.10 -2.46
C SER A 295 7.27 -11.57 -1.68
N VAL A 296 7.46 -12.20 -0.52
CA VAL A 296 6.36 -12.66 0.35
C VAL A 296 5.61 -11.47 0.95
N LYS A 297 6.32 -10.43 1.39
CA LYS A 297 5.72 -9.15 1.80
C LYS A 297 4.82 -8.58 0.71
N LEU A 298 5.34 -8.43 -0.51
CA LEU A 298 4.57 -7.89 -1.63
C LEU A 298 3.41 -8.80 -2.04
N TYR A 299 3.57 -10.12 -1.95
CA TYR A 299 2.47 -11.04 -2.18
C TYR A 299 1.30 -10.77 -1.24
N VAL A 300 1.57 -10.50 0.05
CA VAL A 300 0.51 -10.27 1.05
C VAL A 300 -0.05 -8.83 0.99
N THR A 301 0.78 -7.83 0.69
CA THR A 301 0.37 -6.42 0.76
C THR A 301 0.00 -5.81 -0.59
N ASN A 302 0.51 -6.36 -1.70
CA ASN A 302 0.32 -5.85 -3.05
C ASN A 302 0.53 -6.94 -4.13
N ALA A 303 -0.21 -8.05 -4.02
CA ALA A 303 -0.02 -9.24 -4.86
C ALA A 303 -0.15 -8.95 -6.36
N SER A 304 -1.02 -8.00 -6.73
CA SER A 304 -1.19 -7.57 -8.13
C SER A 304 0.09 -6.98 -8.72
N SER A 305 0.81 -6.16 -7.94
CA SER A 305 2.09 -5.59 -8.38
C SER A 305 3.15 -6.67 -8.55
N LEU A 306 3.24 -7.61 -7.59
CA LEU A 306 4.18 -8.73 -7.70
C LEU A 306 3.85 -9.61 -8.90
N LYS A 307 2.58 -9.93 -9.14
CA LYS A 307 2.16 -10.74 -10.29
C LYS A 307 2.51 -10.08 -11.63
N TYR A 308 2.34 -8.76 -11.71
CA TYR A 308 2.67 -8.00 -12.92
C TYR A 308 4.18 -7.92 -13.18
N GLN A 309 4.98 -7.66 -12.15
CA GLN A 309 6.42 -7.43 -12.30
C GLN A 309 7.22 -8.73 -12.30
N ASN A 310 6.81 -9.72 -11.50
CA ASN A 310 7.51 -10.97 -11.26
C ASN A 310 6.52 -12.13 -11.05
N SER A 311 5.82 -12.53 -12.12
CA SER A 311 4.82 -13.60 -12.09
C SER A 311 5.36 -14.94 -11.55
N GLU A 312 6.60 -15.30 -11.86
CA GLU A 312 7.21 -16.55 -11.35
C GLU A 312 7.42 -16.53 -9.83
N ARG A 313 7.86 -15.39 -9.27
CA ARG A 313 7.98 -15.22 -7.81
C ARG A 313 6.61 -15.26 -7.15
N TYR A 314 5.61 -14.63 -7.77
CA TYR A 314 4.22 -14.70 -7.32
C TYR A 314 3.73 -16.15 -7.22
N GLU A 315 3.88 -16.93 -8.31
CA GLU A 315 3.42 -18.34 -8.33
C GLU A 315 4.21 -19.22 -7.35
N PHE A 316 5.51 -18.96 -7.19
CA PHE A 316 6.32 -19.66 -6.19
C PHE A 316 5.81 -19.40 -4.77
N VAL A 317 5.63 -18.12 -4.40
CA VAL A 317 5.15 -17.73 -3.06
C VAL A 317 3.78 -18.34 -2.80
N LYS A 318 2.85 -18.22 -3.77
CA LYS A 318 1.52 -18.84 -3.70
C LYS A 318 1.62 -20.33 -3.37
N LYS A 319 2.38 -21.07 -4.17
CA LYS A 319 2.45 -22.53 -4.08
C LYS A 319 3.16 -23.03 -2.82
N TYR A 320 4.34 -22.50 -2.52
CA TYR A 320 5.24 -23.10 -1.52
C TYR A 320 5.25 -22.40 -0.17
N VAL A 321 4.90 -21.11 -0.11
CA VAL A 321 4.91 -20.33 1.14
C VAL A 321 3.49 -20.14 1.67
N MET A 322 2.56 -19.77 0.80
CA MET A 322 1.19 -19.39 1.18
C MET A 322 0.17 -20.53 1.03
N ASN A 323 0.62 -21.76 0.77
CA ASN A 323 -0.23 -22.96 0.67
C ASN A 323 -1.43 -22.78 -0.27
N GLY A 324 -1.21 -22.11 -1.41
CA GLY A 324 -2.21 -21.82 -2.42
C GLY A 324 -3.11 -20.60 -2.14
N ALA A 325 -3.01 -19.97 -0.96
CA ALA A 325 -3.83 -18.81 -0.63
C ALA A 325 -3.50 -17.60 -1.51
N GLU A 326 -4.53 -16.89 -1.98
CA GLU A 326 -4.42 -15.67 -2.79
C GLU A 326 -4.74 -14.43 -1.97
N PHE A 327 -4.11 -13.31 -2.34
CA PHE A 327 -4.15 -12.02 -1.64
C PHE A 327 -4.32 -10.87 -2.64
#